data_AF-A0A931RSY8-F1
#
_entry.id   AF-A0A931RSY8-F1
#
_cell.length_a   1.000
_cell.length_b   1.000
_cell.length_c   1.000
_cell.angle_alpha   90.00
_cell.angle_beta   90.00
_cell.angle_gamma   90.00
#
_symmetry.space_group_name_H-M   'P 1'
#
loop_
_entity.id
_entity.type
_entity.pdbx_description
1 polymer ?
#
loop_
_entity_poly.entity_id
_entity_poly.type
_entity_poly.pdbx_seq_one_letter_code
_entity_poly.pdbx_strand_id
1 'polypeptide(L)'
;MSKNFEPKPEQELTIEEQVELAREFLRATSDRNQLTEQYPDLDDLTVFVDGSPSNRELYEELERAATKAVNEFDEKVKDKDALVKHLKGIGENGLADIIERREKNLKKFKR
;
A
#
# COMPACT_ATOMS: atom_id res chain seq x y z
N MET A 1 -3.15 -41.58 17.07
CA MET A 1 -4.21 -40.75 16.45
C MET A 1 -3.59 -39.41 16.11
N SER A 2 -3.11 -39.23 14.88
CA SER A 2 -2.59 -37.95 14.42
C SER A 2 -3.75 -36.99 14.24
N LYS A 3 -3.75 -35.88 15.00
CA LYS A 3 -4.71 -34.80 14.78
C LYS A 3 -4.38 -34.19 13.42
N ASN A 4 -5.27 -34.37 12.45
CA ASN A 4 -5.23 -33.61 11.21
C ASN A 4 -5.38 -32.13 11.58
N PHE A 5 -4.29 -31.38 11.54
CA PHE A 5 -4.35 -29.92 11.48
C PHE A 5 -4.74 -29.59 10.05
N GLU A 6 -6.05 -29.58 9.78
CA GLU A 6 -6.55 -28.95 8.56
C GLU A 6 -6.28 -27.44 8.73
N PRO A 7 -5.42 -26.82 7.90
CA PRO A 7 -5.34 -25.38 7.89
C PRO A 7 -6.76 -24.89 7.60
N LYS A 8 -7.32 -24.06 8.50
CA LYS A 8 -8.58 -23.36 8.22
C LYS A 8 -8.42 -22.73 6.83
N PRO A 9 -9.42 -22.81 5.94
CA PRO A 9 -9.35 -22.05 4.71
C PRO A 9 -9.09 -20.60 5.11
N GLU A 10 -7.93 -20.07 4.73
CA GLU A 10 -7.66 -18.64 4.83
C GLU A 10 -8.84 -17.99 4.11
N GLN A 11 -9.74 -17.35 4.86
CA GLN A 11 -10.91 -16.75 4.25
C GLN A 11 -10.40 -15.69 3.30
N GLU A 12 -10.63 -15.90 2.00
CA GLU A 12 -10.37 -14.88 1.01
C GLU A 12 -11.20 -13.65 1.36
N LEU A 13 -10.54 -12.48 1.37
CA LEU A 13 -11.23 -11.22 1.59
C LEU A 13 -12.31 -11.03 0.53
N THR A 14 -13.47 -10.54 0.96
CA THR A 14 -14.51 -10.07 0.05
C THR A 14 -13.98 -8.90 -0.78
N ILE A 15 -14.60 -8.65 -1.94
CA ILE A 15 -14.18 -7.55 -2.81
C ILE A 15 -14.23 -6.20 -2.10
N GLU A 16 -15.18 -5.99 -1.18
CA GLU A 16 -15.31 -4.75 -0.41
C GLU A 16 -14.19 -4.60 0.63
N GLU A 17 -13.80 -5.69 1.31
CA GLU A 17 -12.63 -5.65 2.20
C GLU A 17 -11.33 -5.38 1.43
N GLN A 18 -11.22 -5.86 0.18
CA GLN A 18 -10.11 -5.54 -0.70
C GLN A 18 -10.13 -4.07 -1.14
N VAL A 19 -11.31 -3.47 -1.36
CA VAL A 19 -11.47 -2.03 -1.64
C VAL A 19 -11.03 -1.19 -0.44
N GLU A 20 -11.41 -1.58 0.78
CA GLU A 20 -10.97 -0.87 1.99
C GLU A 20 -9.45 -0.93 2.15
N LEU A 21 -8.83 -2.10 1.98
CA LEU A 21 -7.37 -2.22 1.99
C LEU A 21 -6.70 -1.37 0.90
N ALA A 22 -7.32 -1.27 -0.29
CA ALA A 22 -6.81 -0.44 -1.37
C ALA A 22 -6.85 1.05 -1.00
N ARG A 23 -7.91 1.51 -0.34
CA ARG A 23 -8.05 2.88 0.15
C ARG A 23 -7.06 3.17 1.27
N GLU A 24 -6.85 2.24 2.20
CA GLU A 24 -5.85 2.35 3.26
C GLU A 24 -4.43 2.44 2.68
N PHE A 25 -4.10 1.58 1.72
CA PHE A 25 -2.86 1.65 0.95
C PHE A 25 -2.68 3.02 0.30
N LEU A 26 -3.69 3.52 -0.41
CA LEU A 26 -3.60 4.82 -1.08
C LEU A 26 -3.41 5.95 -0.07
N ARG A 27 -4.15 5.93 1.03
CA ARG A 27 -4.05 6.94 2.07
C ARG A 27 -2.65 6.96 2.70
N ALA A 28 -2.16 5.83 3.19
CA ALA A 28 -0.87 5.75 3.86
C ALA A 28 0.30 6.14 2.92
N THR A 29 0.22 5.73 1.65
CA THR A 29 1.22 6.14 0.66
C THR A 29 1.12 7.61 0.27
N SER A 30 -0.10 8.17 0.21
CA SER A 30 -0.31 9.59 -0.06
C SER A 30 0.20 10.46 1.09
N ASP A 31 -0.08 10.10 2.35
CA ASP A 31 0.38 10.82 3.53
C ASP A 31 1.91 10.88 3.58
N ARG A 32 2.58 9.75 3.30
CA ARG A 32 4.05 9.69 3.17
C ARG A 32 4.53 10.55 2.00
N ASN A 33 3.91 10.40 0.83
CA ASN A 33 4.32 11.13 -0.38
C ASN A 33 4.15 12.64 -0.23
N GLN A 34 3.08 13.12 0.43
CA GLN A 34 2.85 14.53 0.71
C GLN A 34 3.95 15.15 1.57
N LEU A 35 4.52 14.38 2.51
CA LEU A 35 5.69 14.84 3.25
C LEU A 35 6.90 14.94 2.33
N THR A 36 7.15 13.94 1.48
CA THR A 36 8.27 13.98 0.53
C THR A 36 8.12 15.04 -0.57
N GLU A 37 6.89 15.38 -0.96
CA GLU A 37 6.62 16.43 -1.97
C GLU A 37 6.91 17.83 -1.43
N GLN A 38 6.84 18.04 -0.11
CA GLN A 38 7.27 19.28 0.53
C GLN A 38 8.79 19.45 0.49
N TYR A 39 9.53 18.36 0.29
CA TYR A 39 10.98 18.32 0.25
C TYR A 39 11.45 17.58 -1.02
N PRO A 40 11.29 18.21 -2.21
CA PRO A 40 11.59 17.56 -3.49
C PRO A 40 13.07 17.20 -3.65
N ASP A 41 13.96 17.92 -2.94
CA ASP A 41 15.37 17.61 -2.85
C ASP A 41 15.63 16.68 -1.66
N LEU A 42 16.35 15.57 -1.93
CA LEU A 42 16.69 14.58 -0.88
C LEU A 42 17.49 15.19 0.26
N ASP A 43 18.31 16.21 -0.03
CA ASP A 43 19.09 16.93 0.97
C ASP A 43 18.17 17.70 1.93
N ASP A 44 17.11 18.34 1.42
CA ASP A 44 16.14 19.08 2.25
C ASP A 44 15.31 18.14 3.12
N LEU A 45 14.93 16.98 2.60
CA LEU A 45 14.24 15.95 3.39
C LEU A 45 15.15 15.42 4.51
N THR A 46 16.43 15.22 4.21
CA THR A 46 17.43 14.78 5.19
C THR A 46 17.61 15.84 6.28
N VAL A 47 17.71 17.12 5.90
CA VAL A 47 17.79 18.24 6.85
C VAL A 47 16.53 18.31 7.73
N PHE A 48 15.34 18.12 7.16
CA PHE A 48 14.10 18.07 7.94
C PHE A 48 14.12 16.92 8.97
N VAL A 49 14.43 15.71 8.51
CA VAL A 49 14.49 14.50 9.35
C VAL A 49 15.53 14.64 10.46
N ASP A 50 16.71 15.16 10.15
CA ASP A 50 17.81 15.32 11.10
C ASP A 50 17.68 16.58 11.97
N GLY A 51 16.80 17.51 11.58
CA GLY A 51 16.56 18.76 12.28
C GLY A 51 15.94 18.59 13.68
N SER A 52 15.24 17.48 13.94
CA SER A 52 14.77 17.13 15.29
C SER A 52 14.40 15.65 15.45
N PRO A 53 14.45 15.09 16.68
CA PRO A 53 13.93 13.75 16.95
C PRO A 53 12.47 13.56 16.55
N SER A 54 11.62 14.58 16.73
CA SER A 54 10.20 14.52 16.38
C SER A 54 9.95 14.46 14.88
N ASN A 55 10.77 15.15 14.07
CA ASN A 55 10.67 15.07 12.60
C ASN A 55 11.09 13.68 12.10
N ARG A 56 12.16 13.13 12.68
CA ARG A 56 12.58 11.76 12.40
C ARG A 56 11.49 10.75 12.75
N GLU A 57 10.92 10.85 13.94
CA GLU A 57 9.82 9.98 14.39
C GLU A 57 8.61 10.08 13.45
N LEU A 58 8.19 11.30 13.09
CA LEU A 58 7.10 11.50 12.13
C LEU A 58 7.38 10.83 10.78
N TYR A 59 8.58 11.03 10.21
CA TYR A 59 8.94 10.43 8.93
C TYR A 59 8.98 8.89 9.02
N GLU A 60 9.58 8.34 10.09
CA GLU A 60 9.64 6.90 10.33
C GLU A 60 8.24 6.28 10.52
N GLU A 61 7.33 6.97 11.19
CA GLU A 61 5.94 6.55 11.36
C GLU A 61 5.20 6.48 10.02
N LEU A 62 5.33 7.53 9.19
CA LEU A 62 4.72 7.58 7.86
C LEU A 62 5.29 6.51 6.93
N GLU A 63 6.62 6.32 6.92
CA GLU A 63 7.27 5.29 6.11
C GLU A 63 6.87 3.88 6.57
N ARG A 64 6.77 3.66 7.89
CA ARG A 64 6.31 2.38 8.47
C ARG A 64 4.84 2.11 8.13
N ALA A 65 3.97 3.12 8.23
CA ALA A 65 2.57 3.00 7.89
C ALA A 65 2.38 2.67 6.41
N ALA A 66 3.07 3.40 5.51
CA ALA A 66 3.05 3.13 4.08
C ALA A 66 3.56 1.73 3.75
N THR A 67 4.71 1.33 4.31
CA THR A 67 5.28 -0.01 4.12
C THR A 67 4.34 -1.11 4.60
N LYS A 68 3.73 -0.94 5.79
CA LYS A 68 2.77 -1.90 6.33
C LYS A 68 1.55 -2.03 5.40
N ALA A 69 0.94 -0.91 5.01
CA ALA A 69 -0.25 -0.91 4.16
C ALA A 69 0.04 -1.53 2.78
N VAL A 70 1.21 -1.26 2.20
CA VAL A 70 1.66 -1.89 0.95
C VAL A 70 1.78 -3.41 1.11
N ASN A 71 2.46 -3.87 2.15
CA ASN A 71 2.66 -5.31 2.39
C ASN A 71 1.33 -6.01 2.64
N GLU A 72 0.46 -5.41 3.45
CA GLU A 72 -0.86 -5.95 3.77
C GLU A 72 -1.75 -6.02 2.53
N PHE A 73 -1.76 -4.98 1.70
CA PHE A 73 -2.44 -4.98 0.41
C PHE A 73 -1.89 -6.08 -0.51
N ASP A 74 -0.57 -6.19 -0.64
CA ASP A 74 0.05 -7.18 -1.52
C ASP A 74 -0.21 -8.62 -1.09
N GLU A 75 -0.16 -8.86 0.22
CA GLU A 75 -0.38 -10.18 0.80
C GLU A 75 -1.85 -10.58 0.74
N LYS A 76 -2.77 -9.68 1.08
CA LYS A 76 -4.19 -10.03 1.22
C LYS A 76 -4.99 -9.90 -0.07
N VAL A 77 -4.63 -8.98 -0.97
CA VAL A 77 -5.29 -8.81 -2.27
C VAL A 77 -4.59 -9.68 -3.31
N LYS A 78 -5.06 -10.92 -3.47
CA LYS A 78 -4.47 -11.90 -4.39
C LYS A 78 -4.76 -11.58 -5.86
N ASP A 79 -6.03 -11.24 -6.18
CA ASP A 79 -6.45 -10.90 -7.54
C ASP A 79 -6.64 -9.38 -7.71
N LYS A 80 -5.53 -8.70 -7.98
CA LYS A 80 -5.50 -7.25 -8.19
C LYS A 80 -6.19 -6.84 -9.50
N ASP A 81 -6.29 -7.72 -10.49
CA ASP A 81 -6.97 -7.44 -11.75
C ASP A 81 -8.50 -7.43 -11.55
N ALA A 82 -9.03 -8.35 -10.74
CA ALA A 82 -10.45 -8.35 -10.33
C ALA A 82 -10.80 -7.10 -9.51
N LEU A 83 -9.93 -6.71 -8.57
CA LEU A 83 -10.10 -5.47 -7.80
C LEU A 83 -10.11 -4.23 -8.69
N VAL A 84 -9.15 -4.10 -9.62
CA VAL A 84 -9.11 -2.96 -10.58
C VAL A 84 -10.38 -2.90 -11.42
N LYS A 85 -10.88 -4.04 -11.90
CA LYS A 85 -12.14 -4.11 -12.66
C LYS A 85 -13.33 -3.66 -11.82
N HIS A 86 -13.40 -4.09 -10.55
CA HIS A 86 -14.45 -3.68 -9.63
C HIS A 86 -14.40 -2.18 -9.35
N LEU A 87 -13.22 -1.64 -9.00
CA LEU A 87 -13.01 -0.21 -8.75
C LEU A 87 -13.43 0.67 -9.94
N LYS A 88 -13.07 0.29 -11.16
CA LYS A 88 -13.54 0.96 -12.40
C LYS A 88 -15.07 0.88 -12.55
N GLY A 89 -15.66 -0.26 -12.19
CA GLY A 89 -17.11 -0.48 -12.21
C GLY A 89 -17.89 0.40 -11.24
N ILE A 90 -17.31 0.73 -10.08
CA ILE A 90 -17.92 1.61 -9.07
C ILE A 90 -17.50 3.09 -9.21
N GLY A 91 -16.68 3.44 -10.21
CA GLY A 91 -16.27 4.81 -10.51
C GLY A 91 -14.96 5.27 -9.83
N GLU A 92 -14.26 4.41 -9.10
CA GLU A 92 -12.98 4.72 -8.45
C GLU A 92 -11.78 4.59 -9.41
N ASN A 93 -11.87 5.28 -10.55
CA ASN A 93 -10.87 5.19 -11.62
C ASN A 93 -9.46 5.59 -11.16
N GLY A 94 -9.35 6.60 -10.29
CA GLY A 94 -8.06 7.05 -9.76
C GLY A 94 -7.34 5.98 -8.94
N LEU A 95 -8.04 5.31 -8.02
CA LEU A 95 -7.48 4.22 -7.23
C LEU A 95 -7.14 3.01 -8.11
N ALA A 96 -8.02 2.67 -9.04
CA ALA A 96 -7.80 1.59 -9.99
C ALA A 96 -6.53 1.81 -10.84
N ASP A 97 -6.32 3.02 -11.35
CA ASP A 97 -5.17 3.35 -12.20
C ASP A 97 -3.85 3.33 -11.41
N ILE A 98 -3.88 3.74 -10.14
CA ILE A 98 -2.70 3.67 -9.24
C ILE A 98 -2.28 2.21 -9.05
N ILE A 99 -3.23 1.34 -8.73
CA ILE A 99 -2.97 -0.10 -8.55
C ILE A 99 -2.46 -0.71 -9.87
N GLU A 100 -3.12 -0.43 -10.99
CA GLU A 100 -2.75 -0.96 -12.29
C GLU A 100 -1.34 -0.54 -12.72
N ARG A 101 -0.98 0.74 -12.52
CA ARG A 101 0.37 1.26 -12.81
C ARG A 101 1.43 0.58 -11.92
N ARG A 102 1.13 0.40 -10.64
CA ARG A 102 2.02 -0.28 -9.70
C ARG A 102 2.31 -1.72 -10.13
N GLU A 103 1.27 -2.48 -10.47
CA GLU A 103 1.42 -3.87 -10.93
C GLU A 103 2.22 -3.97 -12.23
N LYS A 104 2.00 -3.04 -13.18
CA LYS A 104 2.82 -2.94 -14.40
C LYS A 104 4.30 -2.69 -14.06
N ASN A 105 4.58 -1.80 -13.11
CA ASN A 105 5.96 -1.52 -12.69
C ASN A 105 6.60 -2.75 -12.02
N LEU A 106 5.93 -3.43 -11.10
CA LEU A 106 6.46 -4.64 -10.46
C LEU A 106 6.74 -5.76 -11.47
N LYS A 107 5.89 -5.94 -12.47
CA LYS A 107 6.11 -6.91 -13.57
C LYS A 107 7.32 -6.55 -14.44
N LYS A 108 7.67 -5.27 -14.57
CA LYS A 108 8.83 -4.81 -15.35
C LYS A 108 10.17 -5.15 -14.68
N PHE A 109 10.24 -5.16 -13.36
CA PHE A 109 11.47 -5.42 -12.59
C PHE A 109 11.70 -6.90 -12.24
N LYS A 110 10.73 -7.79 -12.54
CA LYS A 110 10.85 -9.25 -12.33
C LYS A 110 11.35 -10.01 -13.57
N ARG A 111 11.91 -9.31 -14.57
CA ARG A 111 12.45 -9.90 -15.81
C ARG A 111 13.96 -9.89 -15.83
#